data_AF-A0A6A4GWA5-F1
#
_entry.id   AF-A0A6A4GWA5-F1
#
_cell.length_a   1.000
_cell.length_b   1.000
_cell.length_c   1.000
_cell.angle_alpha   90.00
_cell.angle_beta   90.00
_cell.angle_gamma   90.00
#
_symmetry.space_group_name_H-M   'P 1'
#
loop_
_entity.id
_entity.type
_entity.pdbx_description
1 polymer ?
#
loop_
_entity_poly.entity_id
_entity_poly.type
_entity_poly.pdbx_seq_one_letter_code
_entity_poly.pdbx_strand_id
1 'polypeptide(L)'
;MDISGVPPLQLRWSGTVDGRMEKFLVEGIEGGGHSQSHPFSDHCTQMVTTEGFARWAADAEQIQVPLTVSLNTPGSHIYALEEVMDAAGNMMLISGSIGSTPQNNHAVRSFTVLQCPSISFKHCIPEHPVALAIGSESALTVSTIEADVLDAPWEISLKYQPHLSDKGNKRFKPWRKTLSTPGSRRDLTVGANAPGEYIITGVKGKVNLLYLLVPSKANLCIIVVFCSGNTGVSATLVLHGTPPFQVYYQVKKDSEAPKETSKTFPTSRGQFTLQPEQSGHYTFTFTKISDANYQRVEIDGPSIDQIIHPPASADFVGVPKGLGRKKAMSSGEGKIIDVEVELRGSPPWNVELQIVGPQSSEILTFSNITSNRKKLEIPIPMAVDQKGGTFEIDLG
;
A
#
# COMPACT_ATOMS: atom_id res chain seq x y z
N MET A 1 -5.88 -23.40 3.85
CA MET A 1 -5.44 -24.78 4.18
C MET A 1 -6.36 -25.28 5.27
N ASP A 2 -6.76 -26.54 5.23
CA ASP A 2 -7.69 -27.11 6.22
C ASP A 2 -6.90 -27.85 7.29
N ILE A 3 -7.08 -27.47 8.56
CA ILE A 3 -6.36 -28.02 9.70
C ILE A 3 -7.40 -28.45 10.74
N SER A 4 -7.25 -29.65 11.32
CA SER A 4 -8.12 -30.11 12.40
C SER A 4 -7.39 -30.00 13.73
N GLY A 5 -7.97 -29.32 14.72
CA GLY A 5 -7.36 -29.16 16.04
C GLY A 5 -8.23 -28.34 16.98
N VAL A 6 -7.80 -28.22 18.23
CA VAL A 6 -8.49 -27.40 19.25
C VAL A 6 -8.02 -25.94 19.16
N PRO A 7 -8.85 -24.98 18.75
CA PRO A 7 -8.44 -23.57 18.73
C PRO A 7 -8.20 -22.99 20.14
N PRO A 8 -7.44 -21.87 20.25
CA PRO A 8 -6.72 -21.21 19.16
C PRO A 8 -5.51 -22.02 18.67
N LEU A 9 -5.32 -22.07 17.35
CA LEU A 9 -4.13 -22.69 16.76
C LEU A 9 -2.97 -21.71 16.69
N GLN A 10 -1.76 -22.26 16.79
CA GLN A 10 -0.49 -21.61 16.52
C GLN A 10 0.19 -22.31 15.32
N LEU A 11 0.70 -21.52 14.38
CA LEU A 11 1.33 -22.03 13.15
C LEU A 11 2.71 -21.40 12.95
N ARG A 12 3.70 -22.24 12.64
CA ARG A 12 4.99 -21.78 12.12
C ARG A 12 5.12 -22.15 10.66
N TRP A 13 5.50 -21.19 9.83
CA TRP A 13 5.77 -21.40 8.41
C TRP A 13 6.99 -20.61 7.97
N SER A 14 7.61 -21.03 6.88
CA SER A 14 8.75 -20.34 6.27
C SER A 14 8.46 -19.94 4.84
N GLY A 15 8.99 -18.79 4.45
CA GLY A 15 8.99 -18.28 3.09
C GLY A 15 10.42 -18.14 2.60
N THR A 16 10.75 -18.78 1.48
CA THR A 16 12.04 -18.63 0.81
C THR A 16 11.87 -17.83 -0.46
N VAL A 17 12.52 -16.68 -0.53
CA VAL A 17 12.55 -15.80 -1.71
C VAL A 17 13.99 -15.70 -2.17
N ASP A 18 14.29 -16.19 -3.37
CA ASP A 18 15.63 -16.21 -3.97
C ASP A 18 16.74 -16.69 -3.01
N GLY A 19 16.43 -17.75 -2.25
CA GLY A 19 17.36 -18.39 -1.31
C GLY A 19 17.45 -17.74 0.07
N ARG A 20 16.80 -16.60 0.30
CA ARG A 20 16.64 -16.02 1.64
C ARG A 20 15.38 -16.56 2.28
N MET A 21 15.54 -17.25 3.41
CA MET A 21 14.46 -17.84 4.17
C MET A 21 14.05 -16.91 5.31
N GLU A 22 12.77 -16.60 5.39
CA GLU A 22 12.12 -15.93 6.52
C GLU A 22 11.17 -16.91 7.20
N LYS A 23 11.00 -16.75 8.52
CA LYS A 23 10.11 -17.57 9.33
C LYS A 23 9.04 -16.70 9.95
N PHE A 24 7.82 -17.22 9.96
CA PHE A 24 6.63 -16.54 10.43
C PHE A 24 5.93 -17.40 11.47
N LEU A 25 5.43 -16.74 12.51
CA LEU A 25 4.61 -17.33 13.56
C LEU A 25 3.26 -16.63 13.54
N VAL A 26 2.18 -17.40 13.48
CA VAL A 26 0.81 -16.92 13.55
C VAL A 26 0.15 -17.60 14.74
N GLU A 27 -0.43 -16.81 15.65
CA GLU A 27 -1.07 -17.27 16.88
C GLU A 27 -2.53 -16.79 16.90
N GLY A 28 -3.37 -17.44 17.70
CA GLY A 28 -4.74 -16.97 17.93
C GLY A 28 -5.71 -17.29 16.78
N ILE A 29 -5.47 -18.37 16.04
CA ILE A 29 -6.36 -18.77 14.95
C ILE A 29 -7.56 -19.52 15.53
N GLU A 30 -8.71 -18.85 15.57
CA GLU A 30 -9.96 -19.39 16.09
C GLU A 30 -10.74 -20.23 15.06
N GLY A 31 -11.64 -21.06 15.55
CA GLY A 31 -12.60 -21.82 14.74
C GLY A 31 -13.80 -20.99 14.28
N GLY A 32 -14.54 -21.50 13.28
CA GLY A 32 -15.73 -20.84 12.72
C GLY A 32 -17.00 -21.05 13.55
N GLY A 33 -16.95 -21.89 14.58
CA GLY A 33 -18.06 -22.23 15.46
C GLY A 33 -18.30 -21.24 16.61
N HIS A 34 -19.18 -20.26 16.38
CA HIS A 34 -19.98 -19.55 17.39
C HIS A 34 -19.24 -18.77 18.50
N SER A 35 -19.23 -17.44 18.33
CA SER A 35 -19.52 -16.54 19.45
C SER A 35 -20.84 -16.97 20.11
N GLN A 36 -20.86 -17.41 21.38
CA GLN A 36 -21.92 -17.13 22.37
C GLN A 36 -21.45 -17.38 23.83
N SER A 37 -21.62 -16.33 24.63
CA SER A 37 -21.95 -16.31 26.07
C SER A 37 -21.00 -16.93 27.11
N HIS A 38 -20.24 -16.06 27.80
CA HIS A 38 -20.06 -16.20 29.24
C HIS A 38 -21.07 -15.28 29.96
N PRO A 39 -22.07 -15.83 30.69
CA PRO A 39 -22.77 -15.05 31.68
C PRO A 39 -21.87 -14.94 32.91
N PHE A 40 -21.30 -13.75 33.11
CA PHE A 40 -20.89 -13.32 34.45
C PHE A 40 -22.16 -13.08 35.27
N SER A 41 -22.44 -13.96 36.22
CA SER A 41 -23.23 -13.60 37.40
C SER A 41 -22.73 -14.35 38.62
N ASP A 42 -22.42 -13.56 39.64
CA ASP A 42 -22.18 -13.88 41.04
C ASP A 42 -22.88 -15.15 41.57
N HIS A 43 -22.15 -16.03 42.27
CA HIS A 43 -22.09 -16.06 43.73
C HIS A 43 -21.24 -17.26 44.23
N CYS A 44 -20.70 -17.11 45.44
CA CYS A 44 -19.81 -18.06 46.11
C CYS A 44 -20.57 -19.28 46.69
N THR A 45 -19.81 -20.35 46.98
CA THR A 45 -20.13 -21.57 47.74
C THR A 45 -21.02 -22.63 47.09
N GLN A 46 -20.40 -23.71 46.58
CA GLN A 46 -20.79 -25.08 46.97
C GLN A 46 -19.73 -26.12 46.61
N MET A 47 -19.73 -27.18 47.43
CA MET A 47 -18.72 -28.23 47.55
C MET A 47 -18.53 -29.06 46.27
N VAL A 48 -17.27 -29.49 46.10
CA VAL A 48 -16.79 -30.45 45.10
C VAL A 48 -17.61 -31.75 45.15
N THR A 49 -18.27 -32.07 44.04
CA THR A 49 -18.66 -33.44 43.69
C THR A 49 -17.80 -33.91 42.52
N THR A 50 -17.12 -35.05 42.71
CA THR A 50 -16.14 -35.68 41.81
C THR A 50 -16.76 -36.36 40.59
N GLU A 51 -17.81 -35.78 39.99
CA GLU A 51 -18.45 -36.30 38.76
C GLU A 51 -18.73 -35.21 37.70
N GLY A 52 -18.38 -33.94 37.96
CA GLY A 52 -18.67 -32.82 37.06
C GLY A 52 -17.47 -32.20 36.32
N PHE A 53 -16.32 -32.89 36.27
CA PHE A 53 -15.07 -32.37 35.67
C PHE A 53 -14.84 -32.80 34.21
N ALA A 54 -15.90 -33.06 33.45
CA ALA A 54 -15.79 -33.44 32.06
C ALA A 54 -16.75 -32.61 31.21
N ARG A 55 -16.27 -31.47 30.69
CA ARG A 55 -16.70 -30.79 29.43
C ARG A 55 -16.35 -29.30 29.44
N TRP A 56 -15.06 -29.00 29.40
CA TRP A 56 -14.55 -27.71 28.90
C TRP A 56 -13.29 -27.91 28.06
N ALA A 57 -13.00 -29.15 27.64
CA ALA A 57 -12.11 -29.37 26.52
C ALA A 57 -12.85 -28.89 25.27
N ALA A 58 -12.38 -27.79 24.68
CA ALA A 58 -12.85 -27.37 23.38
C ALA A 58 -12.66 -28.55 22.39
N ASP A 59 -13.72 -28.90 21.67
CA ASP A 59 -13.68 -29.99 20.71
C ASP A 59 -12.78 -29.62 19.53
N ALA A 60 -12.15 -30.62 18.91
CA ALA A 60 -11.37 -30.39 17.70
C ALA A 60 -12.29 -29.94 16.55
N GLU A 61 -11.96 -28.81 15.92
CA GLU A 61 -12.69 -28.26 14.78
C GLU A 61 -11.81 -28.27 13.51
N GLN A 62 -12.44 -28.35 12.35
CA GLN A 62 -11.79 -28.12 11.06
C GLN A 62 -11.71 -26.61 10.77
N ILE A 63 -10.50 -26.06 10.82
CA ILE A 63 -10.22 -24.63 10.70
C ILE A 63 -9.57 -24.35 9.35
N GLN A 64 -10.16 -23.41 8.59
CA GLN A 64 -9.57 -22.90 7.35
C GLN A 64 -8.64 -21.74 7.65
N VAL A 65 -7.35 -21.94 7.37
CA VAL A 65 -6.34 -20.90 7.57
C VAL A 65 -6.06 -20.18 6.25
N PRO A 66 -6.39 -18.86 6.14
CA PRO A 66 -6.02 -18.03 5.00
C PRO A 66 -4.57 -17.55 5.15
N LEU A 67 -3.64 -18.24 4.49
CA LEU A 67 -2.26 -17.77 4.38
C LEU A 67 -2.18 -16.71 3.29
N THR A 68 -2.13 -15.44 3.70
CA THR A 68 -1.96 -14.32 2.78
C THR A 68 -0.46 -14.09 2.58
N VAL A 69 0.03 -14.26 1.35
CA VAL A 69 1.43 -14.03 0.98
C VAL A 69 1.54 -12.91 -0.04
N SER A 70 2.49 -11.99 0.16
CA SER A 70 2.73 -10.90 -0.78
C SER A 70 3.82 -11.27 -1.80
N LEU A 71 3.46 -11.36 -3.07
CA LEU A 71 4.36 -11.71 -4.18
C LEU A 71 4.95 -10.46 -4.85
N ASN A 72 5.66 -9.64 -4.07
CA ASN A 72 6.06 -8.29 -4.48
C ASN A 72 7.42 -8.22 -5.19
N THR A 73 8.19 -9.31 -5.20
CA THR A 73 9.51 -9.38 -5.83
C THR A 73 9.50 -10.41 -6.95
N PRO A 74 10.09 -10.12 -8.12
CA PRO A 74 10.39 -11.15 -9.11
C PRO A 74 11.27 -12.24 -8.49
N GLY A 75 11.14 -13.48 -8.97
CA GLY A 75 11.95 -14.60 -8.51
C GLY A 75 11.14 -15.82 -8.09
N SER A 76 11.82 -16.76 -7.44
CA SER A 76 11.23 -18.01 -6.97
C SER A 76 10.82 -17.90 -5.51
N HIS A 77 9.54 -18.12 -5.24
CA HIS A 77 8.95 -18.05 -3.90
C HIS A 77 8.48 -19.44 -3.50
N ILE A 78 8.95 -19.93 -2.35
CA ILE A 78 8.55 -21.22 -1.78
C ILE A 78 8.08 -20.98 -0.36
N TYR A 79 6.83 -21.34 -0.06
CA TYR A 79 6.25 -21.23 1.26
C TYR A 79 5.92 -22.61 1.81
N ALA A 80 6.39 -22.90 3.03
CA ALA A 80 6.23 -24.19 3.67
C ALA A 80 5.67 -24.03 5.09
N LEU A 81 4.58 -24.73 5.40
CA LEU A 81 4.12 -24.89 6.77
C LEU A 81 5.05 -25.88 7.49
N GLU A 82 5.67 -25.44 8.58
CA GLU A 82 6.65 -26.22 9.34
C GLU A 82 6.03 -26.88 10.56
N GLU A 83 5.08 -26.20 11.21
CA GLU A 83 4.58 -26.60 12.52
C GLU A 83 3.16 -26.10 12.74
N VAL A 84 2.34 -26.95 13.37
CA VAL A 84 1.00 -26.63 13.86
C VAL A 84 0.92 -27.06 15.31
N MET A 85 0.47 -26.17 16.19
CA MET A 85 0.15 -26.47 17.57
C MET A 85 -1.29 -26.07 17.87
N ASP A 86 -2.03 -26.91 18.57
CA ASP A 86 -3.36 -26.61 19.06
C ASP A 86 -3.35 -26.14 20.53
N ALA A 87 -4.49 -25.66 21.03
CA ALA A 87 -4.60 -25.17 22.41
C ALA A 87 -4.50 -26.27 23.47
N ALA A 88 -4.67 -27.54 23.08
CA ALA A 88 -4.45 -28.69 23.95
C ALA A 88 -2.95 -29.06 24.06
N GLY A 89 -2.08 -28.36 23.33
CA GLY A 89 -0.63 -28.59 23.31
C GLY A 89 -0.20 -29.73 22.37
N ASN A 90 -1.10 -30.24 21.53
CA ASN A 90 -0.73 -31.19 20.50
C ASN A 90 0.04 -30.45 19.40
N MET A 91 1.24 -30.92 19.10
CA MET A 91 2.11 -30.33 18.08
C MET A 91 2.33 -31.31 16.93
N MET A 92 2.10 -30.84 15.71
CA MET A 92 2.42 -31.56 14.48
C MET A 92 3.55 -30.82 13.75
N LEU A 93 4.72 -31.45 13.71
CA LEU A 93 5.83 -30.99 12.86
C LEU A 93 5.60 -31.48 11.44
N ILE A 94 5.51 -30.55 10.49
CA ILE A 94 5.31 -30.84 9.08
C ILE A 94 6.67 -30.77 8.40
N SER A 95 7.33 -31.91 8.31
CA SER A 95 8.62 -32.06 7.63
C SER A 95 8.45 -32.00 6.11
N GLY A 96 8.27 -30.79 5.56
CA GLY A 96 8.46 -30.52 4.15
C GLY A 96 9.95 -30.45 3.83
N SER A 97 10.56 -31.54 3.39
CA SER A 97 11.95 -31.48 2.93
C SER A 97 12.04 -30.57 1.70
N ILE A 98 12.91 -29.56 1.76
CA ILE A 98 13.18 -28.56 0.71
C ILE A 98 13.95 -29.20 -0.48
N GLY A 99 13.56 -30.43 -0.87
CA GLY A 99 14.24 -31.22 -1.90
C GLY A 99 13.45 -32.40 -2.43
N SER A 100 12.23 -32.66 -1.94
CA SER A 100 11.33 -33.65 -2.55
C SER A 100 10.33 -32.97 -3.48
N THR A 101 10.00 -33.62 -4.58
CA THR A 101 9.18 -33.10 -5.68
C THR A 101 7.88 -32.44 -5.19
N PRO A 102 7.49 -31.27 -5.74
CA PRO A 102 6.40 -30.43 -5.22
C PRO A 102 4.99 -30.94 -5.54
N GLN A 103 4.83 -32.24 -5.82
CA GLN A 103 3.64 -32.71 -6.53
C GLN A 103 2.46 -33.09 -5.62
N ASN A 104 2.59 -33.15 -4.29
CA ASN A 104 1.41 -33.47 -3.47
C ASN A 104 1.44 -33.14 -1.96
N ASN A 105 2.31 -32.23 -1.49
CA ASN A 105 2.26 -31.80 -0.09
C ASN A 105 1.45 -30.50 0.01
N HIS A 106 0.21 -30.57 0.52
CA HIS A 106 -0.65 -29.40 0.79
C HIS A 106 0.01 -28.34 1.70
N ALA A 107 1.08 -28.71 2.39
CA ALA A 107 1.88 -27.87 3.26
C ALA A 107 2.95 -27.01 2.56
N VAL A 108 3.26 -27.26 1.28
CA VAL A 108 4.26 -26.48 0.52
C VAL A 108 3.64 -25.91 -0.74
N ARG A 109 3.83 -24.61 -0.97
CA ARG A 109 3.41 -23.90 -2.19
C ARG A 109 4.60 -23.20 -2.82
N SER A 110 4.70 -23.27 -4.14
CA SER A 110 5.73 -22.57 -4.90
C SER A 110 5.09 -21.66 -5.95
N PHE A 111 5.66 -20.46 -6.09
CA PHE A 111 5.26 -19.45 -7.06
C PHE A 111 6.49 -18.94 -7.80
N THR A 112 6.34 -18.66 -9.09
CA THR A 112 7.36 -17.96 -9.87
C THR A 112 6.78 -16.62 -10.28
N VAL A 113 7.36 -15.55 -9.76
CA VAL A 113 6.94 -14.18 -10.08
C VAL A 113 7.84 -13.67 -11.19
N LEU A 114 7.26 -13.43 -12.37
CA LEU A 114 7.99 -12.94 -13.52
C LEU A 114 8.09 -11.40 -13.48
N GLN A 115 9.22 -10.89 -13.96
CA GLN A 115 9.46 -9.47 -14.15
C GLN A 115 8.68 -8.96 -15.37
N CYS A 116 8.12 -7.75 -15.24
CA CYS A 116 7.49 -7.06 -16.37
C CYS A 116 8.54 -6.68 -17.42
N PRO A 117 8.38 -7.09 -18.68
CA PRO A 117 9.36 -6.82 -19.72
C PRO A 117 9.40 -5.32 -20.05
N SER A 118 10.60 -4.75 -20.09
CA SER A 118 10.85 -3.42 -20.67
C SER A 118 11.39 -3.56 -22.09
N ILE A 119 11.32 -2.52 -22.92
CA ILE A 119 11.78 -2.60 -24.31
C ILE A 119 12.34 -1.28 -24.82
N SER A 120 13.36 -1.35 -25.69
CA SER A 120 13.98 -0.18 -26.31
C SER A 120 14.52 -0.49 -27.70
N PHE A 121 14.77 0.55 -28.49
CA PHE A 121 15.58 0.43 -29.70
C PHE A 121 17.07 0.33 -29.34
N LYS A 122 17.78 -0.62 -29.93
CA LYS A 122 19.24 -0.69 -29.86
C LYS A 122 19.85 0.33 -30.81
N HIS A 123 20.80 1.13 -30.30
CA HIS A 123 21.61 2.07 -31.08
C HIS A 123 20.80 3.07 -31.93
N CYS A 124 19.58 3.39 -31.52
CA CYS A 124 18.72 4.35 -32.22
C CYS A 124 18.00 5.20 -31.17
N ILE A 125 18.43 6.44 -31.06
CA ILE A 125 17.85 7.47 -30.18
C ILE A 125 17.75 8.78 -30.97
N PRO A 126 16.92 9.76 -30.57
CA PRO A 126 16.76 11.00 -31.31
C PRO A 126 18.08 11.75 -31.61
N GLU A 127 19.07 11.65 -30.73
CA GLU A 127 20.39 12.26 -30.92
C GLU A 127 21.28 11.49 -31.93
N HIS A 128 21.01 10.20 -32.12
CA HIS A 128 21.79 9.29 -32.97
C HIS A 128 20.80 8.47 -33.83
N PRO A 129 20.20 9.10 -34.86
CA PRO A 129 19.23 8.43 -35.71
C PRO A 129 19.90 7.41 -36.62
N VAL A 130 19.15 6.38 -37.00
CA VAL A 130 19.59 5.40 -38.00
C VAL A 130 19.49 6.02 -39.39
N ALA A 131 20.61 6.05 -40.13
CA ALA A 131 20.63 6.52 -41.50
C ALA A 131 19.81 5.61 -42.42
N LEU A 132 19.03 6.21 -43.31
CA LEU A 132 18.24 5.52 -44.33
C LEU A 132 18.62 6.07 -45.71
N ALA A 133 19.19 5.23 -46.57
CA ALA A 133 19.48 5.63 -47.93
C ALA A 133 18.17 5.66 -48.76
N ILE A 134 18.12 6.55 -49.76
CA ILE A 134 16.95 6.72 -50.60
C ILE A 134 16.69 5.41 -51.37
N GLY A 135 15.52 4.81 -51.14
CA GLY A 135 15.13 3.55 -51.78
C GLY A 135 15.69 2.28 -51.13
N SER A 136 16.38 2.39 -50.00
CA SER A 136 16.85 1.24 -49.21
C SER A 136 15.92 0.93 -48.03
N GLU A 137 16.25 -0.12 -47.30
CA GLU A 137 15.66 -0.48 -46.01
C GLU A 137 16.77 -0.50 -44.96
N SER A 138 16.51 0.10 -43.79
CA SER A 138 17.43 0.10 -42.65
C SER A 138 16.87 -0.75 -41.52
N ALA A 139 17.75 -1.49 -40.83
CA ALA A 139 17.35 -2.36 -39.73
C ALA A 139 17.18 -1.56 -38.43
N LEU A 140 15.97 -1.57 -37.88
CA LEU A 140 15.68 -1.10 -36.53
C LEU A 140 15.60 -2.30 -35.59
N THR A 141 16.60 -2.46 -34.73
CA THR A 141 16.62 -3.56 -33.76
C THR A 141 15.96 -3.10 -32.47
N VAL A 142 14.91 -3.80 -32.06
CA VAL A 142 14.22 -3.60 -30.79
C VAL A 142 14.63 -4.74 -29.85
N SER A 143 14.92 -4.44 -28.58
CA SER A 143 15.28 -5.46 -27.59
C SER A 143 14.62 -5.26 -26.25
N THR A 144 14.22 -6.37 -25.64
CA THR A 144 13.69 -6.40 -24.28
C THR A 144 14.80 -6.16 -23.25
N ILE A 145 14.53 -5.32 -22.26
CA ILE A 145 15.37 -5.04 -21.10
C ILE A 145 14.73 -5.73 -19.90
N GLU A 146 15.53 -6.47 -19.12
CA GLU A 146 15.07 -7.13 -17.88
C GLU A 146 13.78 -7.97 -18.05
N ALA A 147 13.72 -8.76 -19.11
CA ALA A 147 12.57 -9.63 -19.39
C ALA A 147 12.89 -11.09 -19.05
N ASP A 148 11.93 -11.83 -18.51
CA ASP A 148 12.10 -13.25 -18.22
C ASP A 148 11.83 -14.11 -19.44
N VAL A 149 12.74 -15.05 -19.75
CA VAL A 149 12.58 -15.95 -20.90
C VAL A 149 11.29 -16.77 -20.82
N LEU A 150 10.80 -17.02 -19.61
CA LEU A 150 9.52 -17.70 -19.35
C LEU A 150 8.31 -16.91 -19.87
N ASP A 151 8.45 -15.59 -19.99
CA ASP A 151 7.44 -14.68 -20.52
C ASP A 151 7.53 -14.47 -22.04
N ALA A 152 8.51 -15.12 -22.71
CA ALA A 152 8.64 -15.10 -24.15
C ALA A 152 7.59 -16.02 -24.83
N PRO A 153 7.18 -15.74 -26.09
CA PRO A 153 7.60 -14.62 -26.92
C PRO A 153 6.91 -13.30 -26.53
N TRP A 154 7.58 -12.19 -26.80
CA TRP A 154 7.06 -10.85 -26.50
C TRP A 154 6.43 -10.21 -27.73
N GLU A 155 5.21 -9.74 -27.56
CA GLU A 155 4.44 -9.00 -28.55
C GLU A 155 4.72 -7.49 -28.41
N ILE A 156 5.30 -6.89 -29.45
CA ILE A 156 5.80 -5.51 -29.48
C ILE A 156 4.92 -4.67 -30.37
N SER A 157 4.34 -3.60 -29.83
CA SER A 157 3.49 -2.66 -30.56
C SER A 157 4.28 -1.44 -31.02
N LEU A 158 4.43 -1.27 -32.33
CA LEU A 158 5.15 -0.18 -32.99
C LEU A 158 4.20 0.75 -33.73
N LYS A 159 4.54 2.04 -33.78
CA LYS A 159 3.85 3.06 -34.55
C LYS A 159 4.86 3.82 -35.40
N TYR A 160 4.53 4.04 -36.67
CA TYR A 160 5.28 4.92 -37.57
C TYR A 160 4.50 6.21 -37.84
N GLN A 161 5.21 7.33 -37.80
CA GLN A 161 4.70 8.68 -38.04
C GLN A 161 5.61 9.42 -39.03
N PRO A 162 5.12 9.83 -40.22
CA PRO A 162 5.90 10.65 -41.15
C PRO A 162 6.04 12.09 -40.63
N HIS A 163 7.12 12.78 -41.00
CA HIS A 163 7.32 14.20 -40.68
C HIS A 163 6.32 15.11 -41.42
N LEU A 164 6.08 16.31 -40.87
CA LEU A 164 5.09 17.28 -41.38
C LEU A 164 5.32 17.70 -42.83
N SER A 165 6.57 17.75 -43.30
CA SER A 165 6.94 18.04 -44.69
C SER A 165 6.52 16.96 -45.69
N ASP A 166 6.33 15.72 -45.23
CA ASP A 166 6.02 14.56 -46.07
C ASP A 166 4.54 14.14 -46.03
N LYS A 167 3.69 14.89 -45.31
CA LYS A 167 2.24 14.62 -45.18
C LYS A 167 1.46 14.58 -46.49
N GLY A 168 2.04 15.08 -47.60
CA GLY A 168 1.44 15.07 -48.93
C GLY A 168 1.85 13.89 -49.82
N ASN A 169 2.88 13.12 -49.45
CA ASN A 169 3.37 12.03 -50.27
C ASN A 169 2.55 10.76 -49.99
N LYS A 170 1.69 10.33 -50.94
CA LYS A 170 0.83 9.13 -50.81
C LYS A 170 1.60 7.84 -50.49
N ARG A 171 2.93 7.87 -50.63
CA ARG A 171 3.87 6.77 -50.39
C ARG A 171 4.12 6.47 -48.90
N PHE A 172 3.95 7.44 -48.00
CA PHE A 172 4.32 7.31 -46.58
C PHE A 172 3.11 7.53 -45.67
N LYS A 173 2.28 6.48 -45.53
CA LYS A 173 1.11 6.51 -44.64
C LYS A 173 1.50 6.13 -43.22
N PRO A 174 0.99 6.82 -42.18
CA PRO A 174 1.19 6.41 -40.80
C PRO A 174 0.58 5.03 -40.58
N TRP A 175 1.21 4.21 -39.73
CA TRP A 175 0.73 2.87 -39.42
C TRP A 175 1.04 2.46 -37.99
N ARG A 176 0.32 1.45 -37.51
CA ARG A 176 0.59 0.72 -36.29
C ARG A 176 0.73 -0.76 -36.62
N LYS A 177 1.74 -1.42 -36.08
CA LYS A 177 1.97 -2.85 -36.27
C LYS A 177 2.31 -3.47 -34.94
N THR A 178 1.92 -4.72 -34.80
CA THR A 178 2.29 -5.54 -33.64
C THR A 178 3.06 -6.73 -34.15
N LEU A 179 4.24 -6.98 -33.58
CA LEU A 179 5.18 -7.99 -34.04
C LEU A 179 5.64 -8.80 -32.83
N SER A 180 5.81 -10.10 -32.99
CA SER A 180 6.24 -10.99 -31.91
C SER A 180 7.72 -11.36 -32.05
N THR A 181 8.44 -11.46 -30.94
CA THR A 181 9.82 -11.95 -30.97
C THR A 181 9.87 -13.42 -31.39
N PRO A 182 10.90 -13.84 -32.14
CA PRO A 182 11.03 -15.22 -32.57
C PRO A 182 11.44 -16.13 -31.39
N GLY A 183 10.50 -16.92 -30.88
CA GLY A 183 10.74 -17.88 -29.81
C GLY A 183 11.17 -17.20 -28.50
N SER A 184 12.30 -17.62 -27.95
CA SER A 184 12.89 -17.05 -26.73
C SER A 184 13.85 -15.88 -27.00
N ARG A 185 13.99 -15.43 -28.25
CA ARG A 185 14.87 -14.30 -28.56
C ARG A 185 14.34 -13.03 -27.92
N ARG A 186 15.27 -12.28 -27.31
CA ARG A 186 15.03 -11.01 -26.62
C ARG A 186 15.06 -9.81 -27.56
N ASP A 187 15.25 -10.04 -28.85
CA ASP A 187 15.30 -9.00 -29.86
C ASP A 187 14.47 -9.33 -31.10
N LEU A 188 14.09 -8.26 -31.79
CA LEU A 188 13.35 -8.27 -33.03
C LEU A 188 13.90 -7.17 -33.94
N THR A 189 14.24 -7.54 -35.17
CA THR A 189 14.64 -6.57 -36.20
C THR A 189 13.43 -6.20 -37.04
N VAL A 190 13.20 -4.91 -37.22
CA VAL A 190 12.13 -4.34 -38.04
C VAL A 190 12.77 -3.51 -39.14
N GLY A 191 12.39 -3.78 -40.39
CA GLY A 191 12.84 -3.00 -41.53
C GLY A 191 12.13 -1.65 -41.63
N ALA A 192 12.91 -0.58 -41.65
CA ALA A 192 12.46 0.78 -41.89
C ALA A 192 12.71 1.14 -43.36
N ASN A 193 11.63 1.33 -44.11
CA ASN A 193 11.66 1.64 -45.54
C ASN A 193 11.22 3.08 -45.86
N ALA A 194 10.98 3.89 -44.83
CA ALA A 194 10.52 5.26 -44.97
C ALA A 194 11.16 6.16 -43.91
N PRO A 195 11.54 7.39 -44.25
CA PRO A 195 11.99 8.36 -43.27
C PRO A 195 10.83 8.78 -42.35
N GLY A 196 11.09 9.00 -41.07
CA GLY A 196 10.11 9.42 -40.09
C GLY A 196 10.36 8.82 -38.71
N GLU A 197 9.41 9.04 -37.80
CA GLU A 197 9.51 8.62 -36.42
C GLU A 197 8.92 7.21 -36.24
N TYR A 198 9.70 6.32 -35.63
CA TYR A 198 9.30 4.99 -35.22
C TYR A 198 9.24 4.94 -33.70
N ILE A 199 8.07 4.61 -33.17
CA ILE A 199 7.76 4.74 -31.75
C ILE A 199 7.30 3.38 -31.22
N ILE A 200 7.91 2.91 -30.14
CA ILE A 200 7.41 1.76 -29.39
C ILE A 200 6.28 2.25 -28.49
N THR A 201 5.12 1.60 -28.59
CA THR A 201 3.89 1.97 -27.87
C THR A 201 3.50 0.96 -26.80
N GLY A 202 4.15 -0.20 -26.77
CA GLY A 202 3.92 -1.22 -25.75
C GLY A 202 4.66 -2.51 -26.04
N VAL A 203 4.82 -3.31 -24.99
CA VAL A 203 5.32 -4.69 -25.04
C VAL A 203 4.41 -5.54 -24.15
N LYS A 204 4.13 -6.76 -24.60
CA LYS A 204 3.27 -7.71 -23.90
C LYS A 204 3.93 -9.08 -23.93
N GLY A 205 4.04 -9.70 -22.76
CA GLY A 205 4.53 -11.07 -22.63
C GLY A 205 3.49 -12.13 -22.97
N LYS A 206 3.93 -13.39 -22.99
CA LYS A 206 3.08 -14.56 -23.15
C LYS A 206 2.15 -14.75 -21.95
N VAL A 207 2.62 -14.43 -20.74
CA VAL A 207 1.84 -14.62 -19.53
C VAL A 207 0.88 -13.44 -19.37
N ASN A 208 -0.38 -13.64 -19.78
CA ASN A 208 -1.45 -12.73 -19.44
C ASN A 208 -1.71 -12.84 -17.93
N LEU A 209 -1.40 -11.79 -17.18
CA LEU A 209 -1.83 -11.60 -15.79
C LEU A 209 -3.37 -11.59 -15.71
N LEU A 210 -3.96 -12.77 -15.63
CA LEU A 210 -5.26 -13.03 -15.04
C LEU A 210 -4.93 -13.24 -13.55
N TYR A 211 -5.03 -12.28 -12.65
CA TYR A 211 -6.22 -11.56 -12.22
C TYR A 211 -5.87 -10.14 -11.74
N LEU A 212 -6.38 -9.12 -12.42
CA LEU A 212 -7.23 -8.04 -11.90
C LEU A 212 -7.15 -6.91 -12.93
N LEU A 213 -8.26 -6.76 -13.66
CA LEU A 213 -8.46 -5.82 -14.74
C LEU A 213 -8.28 -4.37 -14.25
N VAL A 214 -7.53 -3.55 -14.97
CA VAL A 214 -8.08 -2.47 -15.83
C VAL A 214 -7.07 -2.17 -16.95
N PRO A 215 -7.46 -2.16 -18.24
CA PRO A 215 -6.63 -1.61 -19.31
C PRO A 215 -7.16 -0.25 -19.79
N SER A 216 -6.30 0.77 -19.96
CA SER A 216 -6.31 1.55 -21.22
C SER A 216 -5.06 2.44 -21.48
N LYS A 217 -4.63 2.38 -22.74
CA LYS A 217 -3.95 3.35 -23.64
C LYS A 217 -2.85 4.32 -23.15
N ALA A 218 -1.70 4.15 -23.81
CA ALA A 218 -0.72 5.15 -24.29
C ALA A 218 0.28 5.75 -23.28
N ASN A 219 1.52 5.25 -23.37
CA ASN A 219 2.83 5.84 -23.04
C ASN A 219 3.11 6.37 -21.63
N LEU A 220 2.12 6.47 -20.75
CA LEU A 220 2.30 6.64 -19.32
C LEU A 220 1.49 5.56 -18.61
N CYS A 221 2.15 4.43 -18.33
CA CYS A 221 1.60 3.42 -17.45
C CYS A 221 1.86 3.86 -16.01
N ILE A 222 0.85 3.81 -15.16
CA ILE A 222 1.03 3.89 -13.72
C ILE A 222 0.58 2.54 -13.17
N ILE A 223 1.52 1.72 -12.73
CA ILE A 223 1.19 0.53 -11.95
C ILE A 223 1.13 0.97 -10.51
N VAL A 224 -0.06 0.85 -9.90
CA VAL A 224 -0.28 1.20 -8.50
C VAL A 224 -0.62 -0.05 -7.71
N VAL A 225 0.25 -0.40 -6.76
CA VAL A 225 0.00 -1.49 -5.81
C VAL A 225 -0.44 -0.88 -4.50
N PHE A 226 -1.68 -1.15 -4.10
CA PHE A 226 -2.26 -0.60 -2.87
C PHE A 226 -2.11 -1.55 -1.68
N CYS A 227 -1.78 -0.98 -0.54
CA CYS A 227 -1.96 -1.59 0.77
C CYS A 227 -2.91 -0.68 1.56
N SER A 228 -4.10 -1.18 1.83
CA SER A 228 -5.11 -0.50 2.63
C SER A 228 -4.88 -0.85 4.10
N GLY A 229 -4.68 0.17 4.94
CA GLY A 229 -4.67 0.04 6.40
C GLY A 229 -5.80 0.87 7.01
N ASN A 230 -6.12 0.63 8.29
CA ASN A 230 -7.19 1.36 8.98
C ASN A 230 -6.91 2.88 9.10
N THR A 231 -5.65 3.28 8.95
CA THR A 231 -5.18 4.67 9.10
C THR A 231 -4.90 5.38 7.76
N GLY A 232 -5.06 4.69 6.63
CA GLY A 232 -4.86 5.29 5.31
C GLY A 232 -4.50 4.28 4.22
N VAL A 233 -4.16 4.82 3.05
CA VAL A 233 -3.77 4.06 1.86
C VAL A 233 -2.28 4.28 1.61
N SER A 234 -1.53 3.20 1.45
CA SER A 234 -0.18 3.27 0.87
C SER A 234 -0.17 2.64 -0.51
N ALA A 235 0.58 3.23 -1.41
CA ALA A 235 0.64 2.88 -2.81
C ALA A 235 2.07 2.97 -3.32
N THR A 236 2.51 1.95 -4.03
CA THR A 236 3.76 2.01 -4.80
C THR A 236 3.42 2.31 -6.24
N LEU A 237 4.01 3.37 -6.80
CA LEU A 237 3.85 3.79 -8.18
C LEU A 237 5.08 3.41 -8.99
N VAL A 238 4.83 2.84 -10.17
CA VAL A 238 5.81 2.73 -11.25
C VAL A 238 5.35 3.67 -12.37
N LEU A 239 6.15 4.70 -12.62
CA LEU A 239 5.90 5.81 -13.54
C LEU A 239 6.82 5.69 -14.76
N HIS A 240 6.24 5.78 -15.95
CA HIS A 240 6.98 5.73 -17.21
C HIS A 240 7.02 7.11 -17.86
N GLY A 241 8.20 7.54 -18.33
CA GLY A 241 8.43 8.87 -18.92
C GLY A 241 9.74 9.48 -18.45
N THR A 242 9.89 10.80 -18.59
CA THR A 242 11.09 11.54 -18.16
C THR A 242 10.80 12.31 -16.87
N PRO A 243 11.40 11.95 -15.73
CA PRO A 243 11.21 12.70 -14.49
C PRO A 243 11.66 14.17 -14.64
N PRO A 244 11.15 15.09 -13.81
CA PRO A 244 10.27 14.84 -12.66
C PRO A 244 8.83 14.58 -13.08
N PHE A 245 8.19 13.62 -12.41
CA PHE A 245 6.79 13.32 -12.62
C PHE A 245 5.92 14.12 -11.66
N GLN A 246 4.75 14.56 -12.12
CA GLN A 246 3.72 15.14 -11.28
C GLN A 246 2.42 14.37 -11.46
N VAL A 247 2.00 13.66 -10.42
CA VAL A 247 0.78 12.85 -10.43
C VAL A 247 -0.35 13.64 -9.79
N TYR A 248 -1.45 13.78 -10.50
CA TYR A 248 -2.66 14.48 -10.07
C TYR A 248 -3.75 13.48 -9.70
N TYR A 249 -4.34 13.69 -8.54
CA TYR A 249 -5.40 12.85 -8.01
C TYR A 249 -6.45 13.71 -7.32
N GLN A 250 -7.69 13.24 -7.32
CA GLN A 250 -8.80 13.86 -6.62
C GLN A 250 -9.03 13.14 -5.30
N VAL A 251 -9.28 13.93 -4.25
CA VAL A 251 -9.70 13.42 -2.95
C VAL A 251 -11.12 13.88 -2.72
N LYS A 252 -12.03 12.92 -2.50
CA LYS A 252 -13.40 13.18 -2.10
C LYS A 252 -13.61 12.61 -0.71
N LYS A 253 -14.10 13.42 0.23
CA LYS A 253 -14.51 12.97 1.56
C LYS A 253 -16.03 13.00 1.63
N ASP A 254 -16.65 11.87 1.97
CA ASP A 254 -18.09 11.70 2.12
C ASP A 254 -18.86 12.28 0.91
N SER A 255 -19.72 13.28 1.12
CA SER A 255 -20.50 13.97 0.08
C SER A 255 -19.90 15.31 -0.34
N GLU A 256 -18.68 15.63 0.08
CA GLU A 256 -18.00 16.86 -0.29
C GLU A 256 -17.59 16.88 -1.77
N ALA A 257 -17.29 18.08 -2.28
CA ALA A 257 -16.78 18.24 -3.64
C ALA A 257 -15.36 17.63 -3.77
N PRO A 258 -15.06 16.87 -4.84
CA PRO A 258 -13.72 16.33 -5.06
C PRO A 258 -12.69 17.45 -5.20
N LYS A 259 -11.59 17.34 -4.46
CA LYS A 259 -10.48 18.30 -4.50
C LYS A 259 -9.29 17.72 -5.25
N GLU A 260 -8.88 18.36 -6.35
CA GLU A 260 -7.66 17.98 -7.07
C GLU A 260 -6.42 18.37 -6.25
N THR A 261 -5.53 17.40 -6.06
CA THR A 261 -4.23 17.53 -5.39
C THR A 261 -3.17 16.90 -6.30
N SER A 262 -1.91 17.27 -6.12
CA SER A 262 -0.80 16.67 -6.87
C SER A 262 0.37 16.32 -5.98
N LYS A 263 1.16 15.32 -6.39
CA LYS A 263 2.43 14.98 -5.76
C LYS A 263 3.51 14.82 -6.83
N THR A 264 4.68 15.35 -6.54
CA THR A 264 5.84 15.28 -7.42
C THR A 264 6.75 14.12 -7.03
N PHE A 265 7.23 13.40 -8.02
CA PHE A 265 8.17 12.31 -7.88
C PHE A 265 9.40 12.58 -8.75
N PRO A 266 10.60 12.61 -8.17
CA PRO A 266 11.83 12.88 -8.93
C PRO A 266 12.29 11.68 -9.77
N THR A 267 11.68 10.50 -9.59
CA THR A 267 12.09 9.24 -10.22
C THR A 267 10.87 8.48 -10.75
N SER A 268 11.14 7.46 -11.57
CA SER A 268 10.14 6.55 -12.13
C SER A 268 9.54 5.58 -11.11
N ARG A 269 10.02 5.52 -9.87
CA ARG A 269 9.44 4.73 -8.80
C ARG A 269 9.18 5.61 -7.60
N GLY A 270 7.93 5.64 -7.13
CA GLY A 270 7.52 6.51 -6.05
C GLY A 270 6.66 5.76 -5.04
N GLN A 271 6.86 6.05 -3.75
CA GLN A 271 5.91 5.64 -2.72
C GLN A 271 4.97 6.79 -2.40
N PHE A 272 3.69 6.47 -2.31
CA PHE A 272 2.62 7.40 -2.07
C PHE A 272 1.77 6.91 -0.92
N THR A 273 1.71 7.71 0.13
CA THR A 273 0.93 7.40 1.31
C THR A 273 -0.07 8.52 1.50
N LEU A 274 -1.34 8.14 1.60
CA LEU A 274 -2.46 9.00 1.91
C LEU A 274 -2.97 8.60 3.29
N GLN A 275 -2.76 9.51 4.25
CA GLN A 275 -3.25 9.36 5.61
C GLN A 275 -4.05 10.62 5.94
N PRO A 276 -5.35 10.63 5.62
CA PRO A 276 -6.24 11.71 6.04
C PRO A 276 -6.25 11.86 7.56
N GLU A 277 -6.29 13.10 8.05
CA GLU A 277 -6.25 13.40 9.49
C GLU A 277 -7.61 13.20 10.18
N GLN A 278 -8.69 13.12 9.39
CA GLN A 278 -10.05 13.01 9.87
C GLN A 278 -10.66 11.69 9.43
N SER A 279 -11.47 11.09 10.29
CA SER A 279 -12.28 9.96 9.88
C SER A 279 -13.34 10.36 8.85
N GLY A 280 -13.66 9.43 7.96
CA GLY A 280 -14.65 9.59 6.90
C GLY A 280 -14.51 8.53 5.81
N HIS A 281 -15.45 8.57 4.87
CA HIS A 281 -15.40 7.78 3.64
C HIS A 281 -14.61 8.55 2.59
N TYR A 282 -13.45 8.06 2.19
CA TYR A 282 -12.58 8.73 1.23
C TYR A 282 -12.55 7.98 -0.09
N THR A 283 -12.79 8.72 -1.17
CA THR A 283 -12.54 8.26 -2.53
C THR A 283 -11.34 9.01 -3.12
N PHE A 284 -10.31 8.27 -3.53
CA PHE A 284 -9.11 8.79 -4.17
C PHE A 284 -9.07 8.38 -5.64
N THR A 285 -9.05 9.33 -6.57
CA THR A 285 -9.10 9.04 -8.01
C THR A 285 -7.91 9.67 -8.72
N PHE A 286 -7.06 8.86 -9.34
CA PHE A 286 -5.94 9.36 -10.14
C PHE A 286 -6.43 9.80 -11.52
N THR A 287 -6.15 11.03 -11.93
CA THR A 287 -6.79 11.63 -13.11
C THR A 287 -5.82 12.15 -14.15
N LYS A 288 -4.65 12.65 -13.74
CA LYS A 288 -3.67 13.21 -14.67
C LYS A 288 -2.25 12.92 -14.23
N ILE A 289 -1.33 12.97 -15.18
CA ILE A 289 0.11 12.88 -14.93
C ILE A 289 0.87 13.87 -15.81
N SER A 290 1.98 14.39 -15.30
CA SER A 290 2.96 15.15 -16.06
C SER A 290 4.33 14.53 -15.89
N ASP A 291 5.20 14.79 -16.85
CA ASP A 291 6.63 14.51 -16.81
C ASP A 291 7.38 15.77 -17.33
N ALA A 292 8.70 15.68 -17.56
CA ALA A 292 9.48 16.80 -18.05
C ALA A 292 9.05 17.32 -19.44
N ASN A 293 8.40 16.48 -20.25
CA ASN A 293 8.08 16.74 -21.65
C ASN A 293 6.58 16.99 -21.87
N TYR A 294 5.72 16.39 -21.05
CA TYR A 294 4.27 16.39 -21.21
C TYR A 294 3.60 16.86 -19.92
N GLN A 295 2.68 17.82 -20.04
CA GLN A 295 1.98 18.39 -18.91
C GLN A 295 0.50 18.01 -18.91
N ARG A 296 0.00 17.65 -17.72
CA ARG A 296 -1.40 17.35 -17.40
C ARG A 296 -2.08 16.39 -18.39
N VAL A 297 -1.37 15.34 -18.79
CA VAL A 297 -1.91 14.25 -19.61
C VAL A 297 -2.99 13.53 -18.81
N GLU A 298 -4.20 13.47 -19.35
CA GLU A 298 -5.31 12.75 -18.74
C GLU A 298 -5.06 11.24 -18.79
N ILE A 299 -5.37 10.58 -17.67
CA ILE A 299 -5.26 9.13 -17.52
C ILE A 299 -6.57 8.57 -16.99
N ASP A 300 -6.90 7.37 -17.45
CA ASP A 300 -7.95 6.55 -16.85
C ASP A 300 -7.35 5.81 -15.66
N GLY A 301 -7.06 6.56 -14.60
CA GLY A 301 -6.36 6.07 -13.42
C GLY A 301 -7.26 5.32 -12.45
N PRO A 302 -6.69 4.50 -11.54
CA PRO A 302 -7.47 3.77 -10.56
C PRO A 302 -8.19 4.72 -9.59
N SER A 303 -9.35 4.29 -9.11
CA SER A 303 -10.05 4.92 -8.00
C SER A 303 -10.09 3.98 -6.81
N ILE A 304 -9.86 4.51 -5.62
CA ILE A 304 -9.83 3.77 -4.36
C ILE A 304 -10.91 4.33 -3.48
N ASP A 305 -11.71 3.46 -2.90
CA ASP A 305 -12.76 3.86 -1.97
C ASP A 305 -12.52 3.18 -0.63
N GLN A 306 -12.38 3.98 0.44
CA GLN A 306 -12.03 3.45 1.75
C GLN A 306 -12.61 4.29 2.89
N ILE A 307 -13.14 3.62 3.90
CA ILE A 307 -13.42 4.22 5.19
C ILE A 307 -12.12 4.26 6.00
N ILE A 308 -11.71 5.45 6.43
CA ILE A 308 -10.45 5.65 7.17
C ILE A 308 -10.75 6.14 8.59
N HIS A 309 -10.06 5.55 9.56
CA HIS A 309 -10.12 5.90 10.98
C HIS A 309 -8.69 6.18 11.48
N PRO A 310 -8.21 7.43 11.35
CA PRO A 310 -6.88 7.78 11.83
C PRO A 310 -6.84 7.69 13.37
N PRO A 311 -5.65 7.44 13.95
CA PRO A 311 -5.50 7.40 15.39
C PRO A 311 -5.87 8.75 16.00
N ALA A 312 -6.49 8.71 17.18
CA ALA A 312 -6.79 9.92 17.91
C ALA A 312 -5.49 10.65 18.27
N SER A 313 -5.43 11.94 18.00
CA SER A 313 -4.33 12.80 18.43
C SER A 313 -4.83 14.21 18.71
N ALA A 314 -4.13 14.91 19.58
CA ALA A 314 -4.42 16.28 19.96
C ALA A 314 -3.14 17.11 19.89
N ASP A 315 -3.25 18.34 19.42
CA ASP A 315 -2.16 19.32 19.38
C ASP A 315 -2.65 20.65 19.97
N PHE A 316 -1.81 21.35 20.72
CA PHE A 316 -2.09 22.72 21.12
C PHE A 316 -1.97 23.69 19.94
N VAL A 317 -2.98 24.53 19.75
CA VAL A 317 -2.99 25.51 18.65
C VAL A 317 -1.95 26.61 18.90
N GLY A 318 -1.08 26.82 17.92
CA GLY A 318 -0.07 27.88 17.95
C GLY A 318 1.18 27.55 18.78
N VAL A 319 1.35 26.30 19.22
CA VAL A 319 2.64 25.79 19.71
C VAL A 319 3.43 25.23 18.52
N PRO A 320 4.69 25.64 18.31
CA PRO A 320 5.47 25.16 17.18
C PRO A 320 5.74 23.65 17.29
N LYS A 321 5.42 22.90 16.24
CA LYS A 321 5.60 21.43 16.18
C LYS A 321 7.07 21.03 16.42
N GLY A 322 7.32 20.05 17.29
CA GLY A 322 8.64 19.50 17.60
C GLY A 322 8.86 19.17 19.09
N LEU A 323 9.72 18.18 19.38
CA LEU A 323 10.00 17.71 20.74
C LEU A 323 10.54 18.84 21.63
N GLY A 324 9.94 19.05 22.81
CA GLY A 324 10.41 20.01 23.81
C GLY A 324 10.09 21.49 23.53
N ARG A 325 9.24 21.80 22.53
CA ARG A 325 8.84 23.17 22.24
C ARG A 325 7.65 23.59 23.09
N LYS A 326 7.89 24.53 24.02
CA LYS A 326 6.87 25.11 24.91
C LYS A 326 6.49 26.51 24.44
N LYS A 327 5.22 26.87 24.56
CA LYS A 327 4.75 28.25 24.38
C LYS A 327 4.47 28.85 25.74
N ALA A 328 5.17 29.92 26.10
CA ALA A 328 4.86 30.69 27.29
C ALA A 328 3.55 31.47 27.06
N MET A 329 2.63 31.39 28.02
CA MET A 329 1.41 32.18 28.05
C MET A 329 1.34 32.88 29.40
N SER A 330 1.06 34.19 29.37
CA SER A 330 0.82 34.98 30.58
C SER A 330 -0.68 35.09 30.80
N SER A 331 -1.17 34.63 31.94
CA SER A 331 -2.54 34.94 32.36
C SER A 331 -2.56 36.32 33.04
N GLY A 332 -3.56 37.13 32.72
CA GLY A 332 -3.84 38.40 33.42
C GLY A 332 -4.60 38.15 34.73
N GLU A 333 -5.38 39.15 35.17
CA GLU A 333 -6.21 39.08 36.37
C GLU A 333 -7.43 38.16 36.13
N GLY A 334 -7.21 36.84 36.20
CA GLY A 334 -8.23 35.83 35.95
C GLY A 334 -7.76 34.44 36.39
N LYS A 335 -8.70 33.64 36.96
CA LYS A 335 -8.43 32.30 37.50
C LYS A 335 -8.45 31.18 36.47
N ILE A 336 -8.72 31.50 35.20
CA ILE A 336 -8.92 30.54 34.11
C ILE A 336 -8.03 30.96 32.95
N ILE A 337 -7.38 29.97 32.32
CA ILE A 337 -6.63 30.14 31.09
C ILE A 337 -7.34 29.41 29.97
N ASP A 338 -7.46 30.11 28.86
CA ASP A 338 -8.02 29.61 27.62
C ASP A 338 -6.94 28.95 26.76
N VAL A 339 -7.04 27.64 26.56
CA VAL A 339 -6.12 26.89 25.71
C VAL A 339 -6.89 26.21 24.60
N GLU A 340 -6.46 26.41 23.37
CA GLU A 340 -7.14 25.83 22.22
C GLU A 340 -6.41 24.58 21.73
N VAL A 341 -7.17 23.52 21.49
CA VAL A 341 -6.69 22.24 20.98
C VAL A 341 -7.27 21.94 19.60
N GLU A 342 -6.45 21.37 18.73
CA GLU A 342 -6.84 20.75 17.48
C GLU A 342 -6.82 19.23 17.66
N LEU A 343 -7.92 18.57 17.33
CA LEU A 343 -8.16 17.14 17.50
C LEU A 343 -8.25 16.47 16.13
N ARG A 344 -7.64 15.30 16.04
CA ARG A 344 -7.58 14.44 14.85
C ARG A 344 -8.08 13.04 15.22
N GLY A 345 -8.52 12.27 14.22
CA GLY A 345 -9.15 10.96 14.47
C GLY A 345 -10.67 10.98 14.29
N SER A 346 -11.37 10.19 15.11
CA SER A 346 -12.83 10.02 15.04
C SER A 346 -13.51 10.59 16.30
N PRO A 347 -14.47 11.52 16.18
CA PRO A 347 -15.27 11.97 17.32
C PRO A 347 -16.21 10.86 17.81
N PRO A 348 -16.68 10.92 19.09
CA PRO A 348 -16.31 11.91 20.11
C PRO A 348 -14.95 11.62 20.77
N TRP A 349 -14.20 12.68 21.09
CA TRP A 349 -12.91 12.59 21.79
C TRP A 349 -13.05 12.86 23.29
N ASN A 350 -12.18 12.21 24.06
CA ASN A 350 -11.85 12.59 25.42
C ASN A 350 -10.41 13.12 25.42
N VAL A 351 -10.20 14.30 25.97
CA VAL A 351 -8.87 14.94 26.08
C VAL A 351 -8.48 14.98 27.53
N GLU A 352 -7.33 14.41 27.85
CA GLU A 352 -6.72 14.49 29.17
C GLU A 352 -5.60 15.53 29.14
N LEU A 353 -5.64 16.47 30.08
CA LEU A 353 -4.57 17.43 30.30
C LEU A 353 -3.92 17.14 31.62
N GLN A 354 -2.59 17.06 31.64
CA GLN A 354 -1.81 17.04 32.85
C GLN A 354 -1.37 18.46 33.18
N ILE A 355 -1.84 18.99 34.31
CA ILE A 355 -1.46 20.29 34.84
C ILE A 355 -0.36 20.06 35.87
N VAL A 356 0.86 20.49 35.56
CA VAL A 356 2.03 20.31 36.43
C VAL A 356 2.36 21.63 37.11
N GLY A 357 2.00 21.74 38.39
CA GLY A 357 2.34 22.87 39.24
C GLY A 357 3.65 22.65 40.04
N PRO A 358 4.09 23.64 40.83
CA PRO A 358 5.32 23.54 41.62
C PRO A 358 5.31 22.45 42.70
N GLN A 359 4.12 22.06 43.17
CA GLN A 359 3.94 21.15 44.32
C GLN A 359 2.97 19.99 44.04
N SER A 360 2.20 20.03 42.96
CA SER A 360 1.21 19.02 42.61
C SER A 360 1.12 18.84 41.10
N SER A 361 0.67 17.66 40.68
CA SER A 361 0.25 17.37 39.31
C SER A 361 -1.19 16.89 39.35
N GLU A 362 -2.04 17.49 38.51
CA GLU A 362 -3.47 17.18 38.44
C GLU A 362 -3.85 16.81 37.00
N ILE A 363 -4.75 15.86 36.82
CA ILE A 363 -5.27 15.48 35.50
C ILE A 363 -6.67 16.06 35.34
N LEU A 364 -6.88 16.81 34.27
CA LEU A 364 -8.15 17.40 33.89
C LEU A 364 -8.67 16.73 32.62
N THR A 365 -9.83 16.09 32.70
CA THR A 365 -10.43 15.39 31.56
C THR A 365 -11.59 16.19 30.97
N PHE A 366 -11.55 16.42 29.66
CA PHE A 366 -12.65 16.98 28.87
C PHE A 366 -13.24 15.89 27.99
N SER A 367 -14.48 15.50 28.25
CA SER A 367 -15.13 14.38 27.56
C SER A 367 -16.11 14.83 26.48
N ASN A 368 -16.40 13.90 25.57
CA ASN A 368 -17.44 14.05 24.54
C ASN A 368 -17.26 15.27 23.61
N ILE A 369 -16.01 15.59 23.26
CA ILE A 369 -15.72 16.67 22.31
C ILE A 369 -16.05 16.17 20.90
N THR A 370 -16.92 16.87 20.19
CA THR A 370 -17.35 16.50 18.82
C THR A 370 -16.74 17.38 17.73
N SER A 371 -16.13 18.50 18.10
CA SER A 371 -15.51 19.46 17.20
C SER A 371 -14.00 19.26 17.12
N ASN A 372 -13.45 19.21 15.90
CA ASN A 372 -12.01 19.06 15.65
C ASN A 372 -11.17 20.20 16.22
N ARG A 373 -11.78 21.33 16.60
CA ARG A 373 -11.13 22.43 17.30
C ARG A 373 -11.98 22.79 18.50
N LYS A 374 -11.36 22.89 19.68
CA LYS A 374 -12.07 23.22 20.92
C LYS A 374 -11.20 24.12 21.79
N LYS A 375 -11.83 25.15 22.34
CA LYS A 375 -11.27 25.98 23.40
C LYS A 375 -11.57 25.31 24.74
N LEU A 376 -10.51 25.03 25.50
CA LEU A 376 -10.53 24.42 26.82
C LEU A 376 -10.26 25.50 27.87
N GLU A 377 -11.14 25.57 28.87
CA GLU A 377 -11.04 26.48 29.99
C GLU A 377 -10.34 25.76 31.14
N ILE A 378 -9.10 26.15 31.43
CA ILE A 378 -8.24 25.46 32.39
C ILE A 378 -8.09 26.32 33.65
N PRO A 379 -8.48 25.81 34.84
CA PRO A 379 -8.31 26.56 36.08
C PRO A 379 -6.83 26.65 36.46
N ILE A 380 -6.41 27.82 36.95
CA ILE A 380 -5.05 28.01 37.47
C ILE A 380 -4.94 27.28 38.82
N PRO A 381 -3.90 26.45 39.05
CA PRO A 381 -3.68 25.79 40.34
C PRO A 381 -3.65 26.80 41.49
N MET A 382 -4.35 26.51 42.59
CA MET A 382 -4.49 27.44 43.72
C MET A 382 -3.15 27.93 44.29
N ALA A 383 -2.12 27.08 44.28
CA ALA A 383 -0.78 27.43 44.75
C ALA A 383 -0.13 28.53 43.90
N VAL A 384 -0.42 28.56 42.60
CA VAL A 384 0.10 29.57 41.66
C VAL A 384 -0.76 30.85 41.71
N ASP A 385 -2.08 30.72 41.80
CA ASP A 385 -3.02 31.85 41.91
C ASP A 385 -2.72 32.73 43.15
N GLN A 386 -2.37 32.10 44.29
CA GLN A 386 -2.14 32.82 45.55
C GLN A 386 -0.75 33.43 45.71
N LYS A 387 0.29 32.76 45.18
CA LYS A 387 1.70 33.13 45.44
C LYS A 387 2.42 33.67 44.21
N GLY A 388 1.80 33.60 43.04
CA GLY A 388 2.47 33.77 41.76
C GLY A 388 3.42 32.61 41.46
N GLY A 389 3.68 32.37 40.18
CA GLY A 389 4.57 31.30 39.73
C GLY A 389 4.26 30.82 38.32
N THR A 390 4.85 29.69 37.97
CA THR A 390 4.66 29.03 36.67
C THR A 390 4.10 27.62 36.88
N PHE A 391 3.28 27.19 35.94
CA PHE A 391 2.83 25.80 35.83
C PHE A 391 2.86 25.39 34.35
N GLU A 392 2.89 24.09 34.11
CA GLU A 392 2.92 23.50 32.78
C GLU A 392 1.62 22.75 32.50
N ILE A 393 1.28 22.65 31.21
CA ILE A 393 0.08 21.95 30.75
C ILE A 393 0.56 21.04 29.62
N ASP A 394 0.40 19.73 29.82
CA ASP A 394 0.76 18.70 28.88
C ASP A 394 -0.50 17.92 28.43
N LEU A 395 -0.46 17.39 27.21
CA LEU A 395 -1.49 16.48 26.69
C LEU A 395 -1.15 15.06 27.14
N GLY A 396 -2.13 14.37 27.73
CA GLY A 396 -2.04 12.99 28.23
C GLY A 396 -2.18 11.92 27.16
#